data_AF-A0A8J6K2H9-F1
#
_entry.id   AF-A0A8J6K2H9-F1
#
_cell.length_a   1.000
_cell.length_b   1.000
_cell.length_c   1.000
_cell.angle_alpha   90.00
_cell.angle_beta   90.00
_cell.angle_gamma   90.00
#
_symmetry.space_group_name_H-M   'P 1'
#
loop_
_entity.id
_entity.type
_entity.pdbx_description
1 polymer ?
#
loop_
_entity_poly.entity_id
_entity_poly.type
_entity_poly.pdbx_seq_one_letter_code
_entity_poly.pdbx_strand_id
1 'polypeptide(L)'
;AGQKNDTMQDTGVVAKVDSQRLTTFLRSACQVITVLLEEHRAEKQSNDKVQSKDPCLPISESCFHLNTNLPFLQGRSVYRLQFSEAQRHLMLTVHGLGHGSESSGLWTKYIICVWNIWQPSSPQKILICESEVRKYYLSFK
;
A
#
# COMPACT_ATOMS: atom_id res chain seq x y z
N ALA A 1 -11.69 4.15 -74.45
CA ALA A 1 -10.36 3.82 -73.89
C ALA A 1 -9.98 4.96 -72.97
N GLY A 2 -9.85 4.81 -71.64
CA GLY A 2 -8.85 3.95 -70.96
C GLY A 2 -7.48 4.59 -71.16
N GLN A 3 -6.68 5.02 -70.18
CA GLN A 3 -6.48 4.70 -68.76
C GLN A 3 -6.05 6.01 -68.04
N LYS A 4 -6.56 6.34 -66.85
CA LYS A 4 -5.99 6.02 -65.52
C LYS A 4 -4.46 6.05 -65.49
N ASN A 5 -3.90 6.90 -64.62
CA ASN A 5 -2.76 6.59 -63.74
C ASN A 5 -2.76 7.59 -62.58
N ASP A 6 -3.37 7.15 -61.49
CA ASP A 6 -3.31 7.76 -60.17
C ASP A 6 -1.85 7.79 -59.70
N THR A 7 -1.25 8.98 -59.59
CA THR A 7 -0.05 9.13 -58.76
C THR A 7 -0.52 9.51 -57.36
N MET A 8 -0.68 8.44 -56.58
CA MET A 8 -1.07 8.39 -55.19
C MET A 8 -0.25 9.40 -54.36
N GLN A 9 -0.97 10.31 -53.70
CA GLN A 9 -0.44 11.12 -52.61
C GLN A 9 0.06 10.18 -51.50
N ASP A 10 1.36 9.93 -51.46
CA ASP A 10 2.02 9.53 -50.23
C ASP A 10 2.40 10.80 -49.45
N THR A 11 1.39 11.51 -48.98
CA THR A 11 1.58 12.44 -47.85
C THR A 11 1.62 11.58 -46.60
N GLY A 12 2.74 10.88 -46.42
CA GLY A 12 3.19 10.47 -45.10
C GLY A 12 3.30 11.74 -44.27
N VAL A 13 2.24 12.06 -43.52
CA VAL A 13 2.23 13.12 -42.52
C VAL A 13 3.15 12.62 -41.40
N VAL A 14 4.45 12.70 -41.63
CA VAL A 14 5.43 12.83 -40.56
C VAL A 14 5.12 14.21 -39.98
N ALA A 15 4.16 14.24 -39.06
CA ALA A 15 3.82 15.43 -38.31
C ALA A 15 5.15 15.91 -37.72
N LYS A 16 5.68 17.00 -38.28
CA LYS A 16 6.93 17.58 -37.85
C LYS A 16 6.68 18.06 -36.42
N VAL A 17 6.99 17.21 -35.45
CA VAL A 17 6.74 17.46 -34.04
C VAL A 17 7.56 18.70 -33.71
N ASP A 18 6.87 19.81 -33.56
CA ASP A 18 7.48 21.05 -33.13
C ASP A 18 7.94 20.84 -31.69
N SER A 19 9.24 20.56 -31.55
CA SER A 19 9.88 20.24 -30.27
C SER A 19 9.63 21.34 -29.22
N GLN A 20 9.52 22.60 -29.64
CA GLN A 20 9.22 23.70 -28.71
C GLN A 20 7.78 23.66 -28.23
N ARG A 21 6.82 23.40 -29.13
CA ARG A 21 5.40 23.23 -28.76
C ARG A 21 5.20 22.00 -27.87
N LEU A 22 5.86 20.89 -28.17
CA LEU A 22 5.81 19.67 -27.36
C LEU A 22 6.40 19.91 -25.96
N THR A 23 7.56 20.56 -25.88
CA THR A 23 8.20 20.87 -24.59
C THR A 23 7.33 21.79 -23.74
N THR A 24 6.66 22.75 -24.38
CA THR A 24 5.73 23.66 -23.69
C THR A 24 4.51 22.90 -23.17
N PHE A 25 3.92 22.02 -24.00
CA PHE A 25 2.81 21.16 -23.59
C PHE A 25 3.17 20.27 -22.40
N LEU A 26 4.31 19.56 -22.47
CA LEU A 26 4.76 18.69 -21.39
C LEU A 26 5.01 19.48 -20.11
N ARG A 27 5.63 20.67 -20.20
CA ARG A 27 5.86 21.53 -19.04
C ARG A 27 4.55 21.94 -18.39
N SER A 28 3.56 22.37 -19.17
CA SER A 28 2.25 22.75 -18.65
C SER A 28 1.50 21.56 -18.04
N ALA A 29 1.56 20.38 -18.67
CA ALA A 29 0.95 19.16 -18.11
C ALA A 29 1.61 18.76 -16.79
N CYS A 30 2.94 18.79 -16.71
CA CYS A 30 3.69 18.52 -15.48
C CYS A 30 3.32 19.51 -14.37
N GLN A 31 3.14 20.80 -14.68
CA GLN A 31 2.71 21.79 -13.68
C GLN A 31 1.34 21.47 -13.09
N VAL A 32 0.36 21.08 -13.93
CA VAL A 32 -0.97 20.67 -13.45
C VAL A 32 -0.86 19.44 -12.55
N ILE A 33 -0.07 18.44 -12.95
CA ILE A 33 0.15 17.24 -12.14
C ILE A 33 0.79 17.60 -10.79
N THR A 34 1.80 18.48 -10.79
CA THR A 34 2.44 18.95 -9.55
C THR A 34 1.43 19.61 -8.62
N VAL A 35 0.59 20.53 -9.13
CA VAL A 35 -0.42 21.21 -8.32
C VAL A 35 -1.43 20.22 -7.73
N LEU A 36 -1.92 19.26 -8.53
CA LEU A 36 -2.85 18.23 -8.05
C LEU A 36 -2.23 17.33 -6.97
N LEU A 37 -0.93 17.04 -7.07
CA LEU A 37 -0.20 16.27 -6.06
C LEU A 37 0.00 17.08 -4.77
N GLU A 38 0.26 18.38 -4.88
CA GLU A 38 0.37 19.29 -3.73
C GLU A 38 -0.97 19.46 -3.01
N GLU A 39 -2.06 19.63 -3.75
CA GLU A 39 -3.43 19.71 -3.22
C GLU A 39 -3.82 18.43 -2.49
N HIS A 40 -3.64 17.26 -3.12
CA HIS A 40 -3.91 15.96 -2.49
C HIS A 40 -3.09 15.73 -1.21
N ARG A 41 -1.85 16.24 -1.18
CA ARG A 41 -1.01 16.20 0.03
C ARG A 41 -1.54 17.13 1.11
N ALA A 42 -1.95 18.35 0.76
CA ALA A 42 -2.52 19.32 1.69
C ALA A 42 -3.85 18.83 2.28
N GLU A 43 -4.71 18.22 1.48
CA GLU A 43 -5.97 17.59 1.93
C GLU A 43 -5.69 16.52 2.99
N LYS A 44 -4.76 15.59 2.73
CA LYS A 44 -4.36 14.57 3.71
C LYS A 44 -3.82 15.18 5.01
N GLN A 45 -2.93 16.16 4.90
CA GLN A 45 -2.35 16.84 6.08
C GLN A 45 -3.39 17.62 6.90
N SER A 46 -4.43 18.16 6.25
CA SER A 46 -5.52 18.85 6.95
C SER A 46 -6.43 17.88 7.72
N ASN A 47 -6.66 16.69 7.16
CA ASN A 47 -7.45 15.64 7.80
C ASN A 47 -6.68 15.04 9.00
N ASP A 48 -5.35 14.94 8.91
CA ASP A 48 -4.48 14.45 9.98
C ASP A 48 -4.40 15.41 11.19
N LYS A 49 -4.63 16.73 11.00
CA LYS A 49 -4.62 17.70 12.11
C LYS A 49 -5.82 17.59 13.05
N VAL A 50 -6.89 16.91 12.65
CA VAL A 50 -8.13 16.82 13.44
C VAL A 50 -8.22 15.54 14.25
N GLN A 51 -7.40 14.51 13.98
CA GLN A 51 -7.55 13.21 14.62
C GLN A 51 -6.25 12.70 15.26
N SER A 52 -6.34 12.52 16.58
CA SER A 52 -5.46 11.78 17.49
C SER A 52 -4.28 12.53 18.14
N LYS A 53 -4.41 12.70 19.47
CA LYS A 53 -3.29 12.76 20.40
C LYS A 53 -2.67 11.35 20.48
N ASP A 54 -1.36 11.26 20.25
CA ASP A 54 -0.40 10.13 20.45
C ASP A 54 -0.51 8.91 19.48
N PRO A 55 0.60 8.20 19.09
CA PRO A 55 1.93 8.04 19.73
C PRO A 55 3.11 8.16 18.74
N CYS A 56 3.07 9.09 17.80
CA CYS A 56 4.18 9.27 16.86
C CYS A 56 5.29 10.07 17.55
N LEU A 57 6.49 9.48 17.69
CA LEU A 57 7.66 10.23 18.16
C LEU A 57 7.84 11.47 17.27
N PRO A 58 8.25 12.63 17.81
CA PRO A 58 8.34 13.90 17.08
C PRO A 58 9.34 13.90 15.90
N ILE A 59 9.95 12.75 15.59
CA ILE A 59 10.94 12.53 14.54
C ILE A 59 10.27 12.02 13.25
N SER A 60 9.12 11.35 13.30
CA SER A 60 8.46 10.82 12.11
C SER A 60 7.18 11.59 11.77
N GLU A 61 7.10 12.08 10.54
CA GLU A 61 5.91 12.78 10.02
C GLU A 61 4.71 11.85 9.76
N SER A 62 4.89 10.52 9.80
CA SER A 62 3.79 9.58 9.55
C SER A 62 3.95 8.25 10.29
N CYS A 63 2.81 7.63 10.61
CA CYS A 63 2.71 6.29 11.19
C CYS A 63 1.69 5.46 10.39
N PHE A 64 1.96 4.15 10.27
CA PHE A 64 1.04 3.21 9.64
C PHE A 64 0.30 2.43 10.74
N HIS A 65 -1.02 2.63 10.81
CA HIS A 65 -1.86 1.92 11.76
C HIS A 65 -2.48 0.67 11.12
N LEU A 66 -2.20 -0.50 11.70
CA LEU A 66 -2.91 -1.73 11.37
C LEU A 66 -4.21 -1.82 12.17
N ASN A 67 -5.28 -2.28 11.54
CA ASN A 67 -6.52 -2.55 12.25
C ASN A 67 -6.41 -3.86 13.05
N THR A 68 -6.02 -3.75 14.32
CA THR A 68 -6.00 -4.88 15.26
C THR A 68 -7.29 -5.04 16.06
N ASN A 69 -8.34 -4.24 15.77
CA ASN A 69 -9.65 -4.35 16.40
C ASN A 69 -10.49 -5.51 15.82
N LEU A 70 -9.82 -6.64 15.57
CA LEU A 70 -10.44 -7.86 15.08
C LEU A 70 -10.75 -8.76 16.27
N PRO A 71 -11.94 -9.41 16.33
CA PRO A 71 -12.34 -10.21 17.48
C PRO A 71 -11.31 -11.28 17.89
N PHE A 72 -10.64 -11.90 16.92
CA PHE A 72 -9.63 -12.93 17.19
C PHE A 72 -8.27 -12.38 17.65
N LEU A 73 -8.00 -11.08 17.47
CA LEU A 73 -6.79 -10.38 17.95
C LEU A 73 -7.01 -9.63 19.26
N GLN A 74 -8.27 -9.43 19.65
CA GLN A 74 -8.60 -8.66 20.85
C GLN A 74 -7.96 -9.28 22.09
N GLY A 75 -7.27 -8.46 22.88
CA GLY A 75 -6.59 -8.90 24.09
C GLY A 75 -5.39 -9.81 23.84
N ARG A 76 -4.79 -9.81 22.65
CA ARG A 76 -3.51 -10.48 22.38
C ARG A 76 -2.37 -9.47 22.30
N SER A 77 -1.23 -9.80 22.92
CA SER A 77 0.00 -9.04 22.73
C SER A 77 0.73 -9.45 21.46
N VAL A 78 1.28 -8.46 20.75
CA VAL A 78 2.19 -8.70 19.62
C VAL A 78 3.59 -8.93 20.18
N TYR A 79 4.16 -10.11 19.96
CA TYR A 79 5.51 -10.44 20.46
C TYR A 79 6.60 -10.28 19.40
N ARG A 80 6.24 -10.29 18.12
CA ARG A 80 7.19 -10.02 17.04
C ARG A 80 6.50 -9.47 15.79
N LEU A 81 7.24 -8.63 15.08
CA LEU A 81 6.88 -8.01 13.82
C LEU A 81 8.07 -8.12 12.86
N GLN A 82 7.80 -8.49 11.61
CA GLN A 82 8.83 -8.62 10.58
C GLN A 82 8.29 -8.24 9.20
N PHE A 83 9.06 -7.45 8.45
CA PHE A 83 8.77 -7.17 7.04
C PHE A 83 9.35 -8.25 6.13
N SER A 84 8.68 -8.50 5.02
CA SER A 84 9.24 -9.31 3.93
C SER A 84 10.35 -8.53 3.22
N GLU A 85 11.52 -9.15 3.06
CA GLU A 85 12.66 -8.55 2.36
C GLU A 85 12.40 -8.43 0.84
N ALA A 86 11.75 -9.43 0.26
CA ALA A 86 11.41 -9.46 -1.16
C ALA A 86 10.19 -8.57 -1.49
N GLN A 87 9.22 -8.47 -0.59
CA GLN A 87 7.96 -7.78 -0.80
C GLN A 87 7.69 -6.82 0.35
N ARG A 88 8.31 -5.64 0.34
CA ARG A 88 8.31 -4.66 1.46
C ARG A 88 6.92 -4.21 1.93
N HIS A 89 5.89 -4.39 1.11
CA HIS A 89 4.51 -4.10 1.50
C HIS A 89 3.88 -5.19 2.36
N LEU A 90 4.49 -6.38 2.43
CA LEU A 90 4.06 -7.48 3.27
C LEU A 90 4.79 -7.46 4.60
N MET A 91 4.00 -7.60 5.65
CA MET A 91 4.48 -7.64 7.02
C MET A 91 3.81 -8.79 7.76
N LEU A 92 4.57 -9.46 8.61
CA LEU A 92 4.09 -10.51 9.47
C LEU A 92 4.11 -10.03 10.92
N THR A 93 3.01 -10.22 11.61
CA THR A 93 2.90 -10.02 13.05
C THR A 93 2.55 -11.34 13.70
N VAL A 94 3.14 -11.62 14.85
CA VAL A 94 2.74 -12.77 15.64
C VAL A 94 2.20 -12.33 17.00
N HIS A 95 1.09 -12.97 17.35
CA HIS A 95 0.21 -12.63 18.45
C HIS A 95 0.19 -13.79 19.44
N GLY A 96 0.40 -13.47 20.71
CA GLY A 96 0.41 -14.44 21.79
C GLY A 96 -0.98 -15.02 22.05
N LEU A 97 -1.10 -15.70 23.18
CA LEU A 97 -2.39 -16.16 23.70
C LEU A 97 -3.29 -14.94 23.96
N GLY A 98 -4.60 -15.12 23.83
CA GLY A 98 -5.56 -14.05 24.11
C GLY A 98 -6.20 -14.22 25.48
N HIS A 99 -6.62 -13.10 26.06
CA HIS A 99 -7.17 -13.03 27.41
C HIS A 99 -8.72 -13.11 27.45
N GLY A 100 -9.33 -14.00 26.66
CA GLY A 100 -10.78 -14.21 26.61
C GLY A 100 -11.25 -15.44 27.39
N SER A 101 -12.44 -15.37 28.02
CA SER A 101 -13.03 -16.48 28.81
C SER A 101 -14.01 -17.38 28.05
N GLU A 102 -14.23 -17.14 26.75
CA GLU A 102 -15.37 -17.75 26.04
C GLU A 102 -14.88 -18.78 25.01
N SER A 103 -15.12 -20.05 25.34
CA SER A 103 -15.44 -21.26 24.52
C SER A 103 -14.77 -21.55 23.17
N SER A 104 -14.00 -20.63 22.58
CA SER A 104 -13.28 -20.83 21.33
C SER A 104 -11.87 -21.33 21.62
N GLY A 105 -11.51 -22.49 21.08
CA GLY A 105 -10.18 -23.08 21.22
C GLY A 105 -9.03 -22.23 20.65
N LEU A 106 -9.33 -21.06 20.07
CA LEU A 106 -8.36 -20.10 19.55
C LEU A 106 -7.62 -19.36 20.66
N TRP A 107 -8.22 -19.13 21.83
CA TRP A 107 -7.60 -18.33 22.90
C TRP A 107 -6.29 -18.94 23.43
N THR A 108 -6.17 -20.26 23.36
CA THR A 108 -4.97 -21.03 23.75
C THR A 108 -3.97 -21.24 22.61
N LYS A 109 -4.18 -20.62 21.45
CA LYS A 109 -3.32 -20.75 20.28
C LYS A 109 -2.59 -19.44 20.00
N TYR A 110 -1.41 -19.55 19.41
CA TYR A 110 -0.67 -18.42 18.84
C TYR A 110 -1.23 -18.13 17.45
N ILE A 111 -1.29 -16.84 17.09
CA ILE A 111 -1.81 -16.39 15.80
C ILE A 111 -0.71 -15.67 15.04
N ILE A 112 -0.54 -16.02 13.76
CA ILE A 112 0.34 -15.32 12.84
C ILE A 112 -0.55 -14.63 11.80
N CYS A 113 -0.37 -13.32 11.65
CA CYS A 113 -1.07 -12.54 10.65
C CYS A 113 -0.09 -12.02 9.61
N VAL A 114 -0.42 -12.22 8.32
CA VAL A 114 0.27 -11.61 7.19
C VAL A 114 -0.55 -10.44 6.71
N TRP A 115 0.02 -9.25 6.78
CA TRP A 115 -0.58 -7.97 6.44
C TRP A 115 0.00 -7.46 5.13
N ASN A 116 -0.83 -6.78 4.35
CA ASN A 116 -0.37 -5.84 3.35
C ASN A 116 -0.55 -4.42 3.91
N ILE A 117 0.54 -3.68 4.05
CA ILE A 117 0.51 -2.34 4.67
C ILE A 117 -0.27 -1.31 3.83
N TRP A 118 -0.46 -1.57 2.54
CA TRP A 118 -1.33 -0.76 1.68
C TRP A 118 -2.82 -1.07 1.89
N GLN A 119 -3.14 -2.18 2.57
CA GLN A 119 -4.50 -2.61 2.90
C GLN A 119 -4.57 -3.05 4.38
N PRO A 120 -4.43 -2.11 5.34
CA PRO A 120 -4.23 -2.42 6.76
C PRO A 120 -5.51 -2.80 7.52
N SER A 121 -6.67 -2.84 6.84
CA SER A 121 -7.98 -3.08 7.45
C SER A 121 -8.14 -4.51 7.99
N SER A 122 -7.45 -5.48 7.40
CA SER A 122 -7.46 -6.88 7.81
C SER A 122 -6.23 -7.62 7.28
N PRO A 123 -5.79 -8.71 7.92
CA PRO A 123 -4.68 -9.51 7.41
C PRO A 123 -5.11 -10.29 6.16
N GLN A 124 -4.23 -10.38 5.18
CA GLN A 124 -4.44 -11.18 3.97
C GLN A 124 -4.41 -12.69 4.25
N LYS A 125 -3.62 -13.12 5.25
CA LYS A 125 -3.54 -14.52 5.68
C LYS A 125 -3.43 -14.61 7.20
N ILE A 126 -4.03 -15.65 7.75
CA ILE A 126 -4.02 -15.96 9.18
C ILE A 126 -3.58 -17.42 9.34
N LEU A 127 -2.59 -17.66 10.20
CA LEU A 127 -2.11 -18.99 10.57
C LEU A 127 -2.26 -19.17 12.08
N ILE A 128 -2.51 -20.41 12.51
CA ILE A 128 -2.73 -20.77 13.91
C ILE A 128 -1.65 -21.77 14.31
N CYS A 129 -1.04 -21.57 15.47
CA CYS A 129 -0.03 -22.47 16.03
C CYS A 129 -0.40 -22.87 17.45
N GLU A 130 -0.19 -24.14 17.79
CA GLU A 130 -0.47 -24.64 19.15
C GLU A 130 0.65 -24.32 20.14
N SER A 131 1.86 -24.10 19.63
CA SER A 131 3.05 -23.79 20.41
C SER A 131 3.59 -22.40 20.08
N GLU A 132 4.39 -21.86 20.99
CA GLU A 132 5.07 -20.58 20.82
C GLU A 132 5.94 -20.57 19.54
N VAL A 133 5.79 -19.51 18.74
CA VAL A 133 6.52 -19.38 17.48
C VAL A 133 7.84 -18.64 17.72
N ARG A 134 8.95 -19.39 17.85
CA ARG A 134 10.28 -18.79 18.10
C ARG A 134 10.99 -18.29 16.84
N LYS A 135 10.79 -18.97 15.71
CA LYS A 135 11.43 -18.67 14.42
C LYS A 135 10.45 -18.92 13.28
N TYR A 136 10.47 -18.05 12.29
CA TYR A 136 9.74 -18.16 11.04
C TYR A 136 10.53 -17.48 9.93
N TYR A 137 10.44 -18.01 8.73
CA TYR A 137 11.08 -17.46 7.54
C TYR A 137 10.00 -17.12 6.52
N LEU A 138 9.91 -15.85 6.15
CA LEU A 138 9.02 -15.39 5.10
C LEU A 138 9.65 -15.69 3.74
N SER A 139 9.39 -16.87 3.19
CA SER A 139 9.70 -17.19 1.79
C SER A 139 8.42 -17.06 0.97
N PHE A 140 8.21 -15.89 0.38
CA PHE A 140 7.16 -15.72 -0.64
C PHE A 140 7.72 -16.20 -1.98
N LYS A 141 7.10 -17.22 -2.57
CA LYS A 141 7.37 -17.64 -3.95
C LYS A 141 6.69 -16.68 -4.93
#